data_AF-A0A1V5P9N5-F1
#
_entry.id   AF-A0A1V5P9N5-F1
#
_cell.length_a   1.000
_cell.length_b   1.000
_cell.length_c   1.000
_cell.angle_alpha   90.00
_cell.angle_beta   90.00
_cell.angle_gamma   90.00
#
_symmetry.space_group_name_H-M   'P 1'
#
loop_
_entity.id
_entity.type
_entity.pdbx_description
1 polymer ?
#
loop_
_entity_poly.entity_id
_entity_poly.type
_entity_poly.pdbx_seq_one_letter_code
_entity_poly.pdbx_strand_id
1 'polypeptide(L)' 'MVTSGVRFGTPALTSRGMGTEEMKKIAEMISRVLYNIKSEKLKTEIKAEIKDMCRRFPIYSNRVADSEAWRVY' A
#
# COMPACT_ATOMS: atom_id res chain seq x y z
N MET A 1 6.78 28.81 -5.54
CA MET A 1 7.54 27.77 -6.28
C MET A 1 6.66 26.53 -6.35
N VAL A 2 6.42 25.99 -7.54
CA VAL A 2 5.64 24.76 -7.76
C VAL A 2 6.62 23.65 -8.09
N THR A 3 6.45 22.47 -7.49
CA THR A 3 7.22 21.28 -7.84
C THR A 3 6.41 20.41 -8.79
N SER A 4 7.10 19.74 -9.73
CA SER A 4 6.47 18.92 -10.79
C SER A 4 6.76 17.42 -10.65
N GLY A 5 7.28 16.97 -9.50
CA GLY A 5 7.80 15.60 -9.33
C GLY A 5 7.37 14.93 -8.02
N VAL A 6 7.33 13.59 -8.05
CA VAL A 6 7.04 12.71 -6.90
C VAL A 6 8.22 11.75 -6.70
N ARG A 7 8.64 11.55 -5.44
CA ARG A 7 9.72 10.60 -5.09
C ARG A 7 9.12 9.34 -4.48
N PHE A 8 9.44 8.19 -5.03
CA PHE A 8 9.04 6.88 -4.50
C PHE A 8 10.22 6.21 -3.78
N GLY A 9 9.91 5.46 -2.72
CA GLY A 9 10.88 4.68 -1.96
C GLY A 9 10.34 3.29 -1.65
N THR A 10 11.13 2.26 -1.91
CA THR A 10 10.81 0.85 -1.66
C THR A 10 11.10 0.32 -0.25
N PRO A 11 11.99 0.92 0.59
CA PRO A 11 12.38 0.31 1.88
C PRO A 11 11.22 -0.09 2.79
N ALA A 12 10.19 0.74 2.91
CA ALA A 12 9.03 0.45 3.75
C ALA A 12 8.22 -0.78 3.29
N LEU A 13 8.25 -1.08 1.99
CA LEU A 13 7.52 -2.19 1.40
C LEU A 13 8.38 -3.46 1.38
N THR A 14 9.67 -3.35 1.10
CA THR A 14 10.60 -4.48 1.15
C THR A 14 10.76 -5.01 2.57
N SER A 15 10.78 -4.13 3.59
CA SER A 15 10.76 -4.57 5.01
C SER A 15 9.49 -5.31 5.41
N ARG A 16 8.40 -5.20 4.63
CA ARG A 16 7.15 -5.95 4.82
C ARG A 16 7.12 -7.25 4.02
N GLY A 17 8.16 -7.57 3.25
CA GLY A 17 8.24 -8.79 2.43
C GLY A 17 7.75 -8.64 0.99
N MET A 18 7.43 -7.43 0.52
CA MET A 18 7.02 -7.23 -0.88
C MET A 18 8.21 -7.30 -1.84
N GLY A 19 8.05 -8.05 -2.94
CA GLY A 19 9.09 -8.28 -3.95
C GLY A 19 8.87 -7.51 -5.25
N THR A 20 9.56 -7.92 -6.31
CA THR A 20 9.53 -7.27 -7.63
C THR A 20 8.14 -7.33 -8.29
N GLU A 21 7.41 -8.43 -8.11
CA GLU A 21 6.07 -8.60 -8.68
C GLU A 21 5.04 -7.68 -8.01
N GLU A 22 5.14 -7.50 -6.69
CA GLU A 22 4.35 -6.47 -5.99
C GLU A 22 4.71 -5.07 -6.47
N MET A 23 6.00 -4.76 -6.66
CA MET A 23 6.42 -3.43 -7.15
C MET A 23 5.88 -3.13 -8.55
N LYS A 24 5.85 -4.11 -9.46
CA LYS A 24 5.24 -3.96 -10.80
C LYS A 24 3.76 -3.58 -10.69
N LYS A 25 2.99 -4.29 -9.86
CA LYS A 25 1.57 -4.00 -9.63
C LYS A 25 1.37 -2.61 -9.01
N ILE A 26 2.23 -2.22 -8.07
CA ILE A 26 2.18 -0.88 -7.46
C ILE A 26 2.45 0.20 -8.50
N ALA A 27 3.45 0.03 -9.37
CA ALA A 27 3.74 0.96 -10.46
C ALA A 27 2.57 1.07 -11.45
N GLU A 28 1.92 -0.05 -11.78
CA GLU A 28 0.73 -0.07 -12.64
C GLU A 28 -0.45 0.67 -12.01
N MET A 29 -0.72 0.46 -10.72
CA MET A 29 -1.75 1.20 -9.97
C MET A 29 -1.46 2.72 -9.94
N ILE A 30 -0.19 3.11 -9.70
CA ILE A 30 0.22 4.52 -9.76
C ILE A 30 -0.04 5.10 -11.15
N SER A 31 0.37 4.40 -12.21
CA SER A 31 0.17 4.81 -13.59
C SER A 31 -1.31 5.00 -13.93
N ARG A 32 -2.17 4.03 -13.56
CA ARG A 32 -3.63 4.10 -13.76
C ARG A 32 -4.23 5.36 -13.13
N VAL A 33 -3.83 5.71 -11.91
CA VAL A 33 -4.31 6.93 -11.22
C VAL A 33 -3.80 8.20 -11.93
N LEU A 34 -2.52 8.25 -12.29
CA LEU A 34 -1.92 9.42 -12.93
C LEU A 34 -2.58 9.75 -14.28
N TYR A 35 -2.90 8.73 -15.08
CA TYR A 35 -3.61 8.91 -16.36
C TYR A 35 -5.09 9.27 -16.20
N ASN A 36 -5.69 9.03 -15.03
CA ASN A 36 -7.13 9.19 -14.80
C ASN A 36 -7.42 9.97 -13.50
N ILE A 37 -6.68 11.06 -13.27
CA ILE A 37 -6.63 11.76 -11.97
C ILE A 37 -7.98 12.26 -11.45
N LYS A 38 -8.97 12.47 -12.34
CA LYS A 38 -10.32 12.94 -11.99
C LYS A 38 -11.33 11.81 -11.73
N SER A 39 -10.95 10.55 -11.94
CA SER A 39 -11.88 9.41 -11.82
C SER A 39 -11.95 8.91 -10.38
N GLU A 40 -13.00 9.31 -9.65
CA GLU A 40 -13.25 8.82 -8.27
C GLU A 40 -13.60 7.33 -8.24
N LYS A 41 -14.26 6.83 -9.29
CA LYS A 41 -14.55 5.40 -9.45
C LYS A 41 -13.26 4.59 -9.48
N LEU A 42 -12.31 4.98 -10.33
CA LEU A 42 -11.02 4.28 -10.46
C LEU A 42 -10.22 4.33 -9.16
N LYS A 43 -10.19 5.48 -8.48
CA LYS A 43 -9.53 5.61 -7.17
C LYS A 43 -10.12 4.65 -6.14
N THR A 44 -11.43 4.45 -6.16
CA THR A 44 -12.13 3.53 -5.25
C THR A 44 -11.76 2.07 -5.54
N GLU A 45 -11.73 1.68 -6.81
CA GLU A 45 -11.30 0.34 -7.26
C GLU A 45 -9.85 0.06 -6.86
N ILE A 46 -8.93 0.96 -7.19
CA ILE A 46 -7.50 0.83 -6.85
C ILE A 46 -7.30 0.79 -5.33
N LYS A 47 -8.08 1.56 -4.56
CA LYS A 47 -8.03 1.50 -3.09
C LYS A 47 -8.41 0.11 -2.56
N ALA A 48 -9.38 -0.56 -3.18
CA ALA A 48 -9.75 -1.93 -2.82
C ALA A 48 -8.62 -2.92 -3.17
N GLU A 49 -8.02 -2.79 -4.36
CA GLU A 49 -6.87 -3.59 -4.80
C GLU A 49 -5.66 -3.44 -3.84
N ILE A 50 -5.33 -2.20 -3.45
CA ILE A 50 -4.27 -1.91 -2.47
C ILE A 50 -4.55 -2.57 -1.12
N LYS A 51 -5.80 -2.48 -0.64
CA LYS A 51 -6.21 -3.07 0.64
C LYS A 51 -6.04 -4.58 0.62
N ASP A 52 -6.43 -5.23 -0.47
CA ASP A 52 -6.26 -6.67 -0.62
C ASP A 52 -4.78 -7.08 -0.66
N MET A 53 -3.97 -6.36 -1.44
CA MET A 53 -2.52 -6.56 -1.45
C MET A 53 -1.89 -6.40 -0.06
N CYS A 54 -2.28 -5.37 0.69
CA CYS A 54 -1.70 -5.11 2.00
C CYS A 54 -2.06 -6.16 3.05
N ARG A 55 -3.21 -6.85 2.93
CA ARG A 55 -3.59 -7.95 3.82
C ARG A 55 -2.62 -9.12 3.76
N ARG A 56 -1.97 -9.34 2.61
CA ARG A 56 -0.94 -10.39 2.43
C ARG A 56 0.39 -10.06 3.12
N PHE A 57 0.59 -8.79 3.51
CA PHE A 57 1.84 -8.29 4.10
C PHE A 57 1.56 -7.46 5.37
N PRO A 58 1.11 -8.11 6.47
CA PRO A 58 0.76 -7.43 7.70
C PRO A 58 1.96 -6.69 8.31
N ILE A 59 1.70 -5.55 8.93
CA ILE A 59 2.71 -4.77 9.65
C ILE A 59 2.47 -5.01 11.15
N TYR A 60 3.53 -5.34 11.89
CA TYR A 60 3.48 -5.56 13.35
C TYR A 60 2.65 -6.76 13.81
N SER A 61 2.68 -7.90 13.11
CA SER A 61 2.03 -9.13 13.58
C SER A 61 2.33 -9.44 15.05
N ASN A 62 3.56 -9.17 15.50
CA ASN A 62 3.98 -9.39 16.88
C ASN A 62 3.37 -8.38 17.88
N ARG A 63 3.06 -7.14 17.47
CA ARG A 63 2.48 -6.12 18.37
C ARG A 63 0.96 -6.22 18.45
N VAL A 64 0.31 -6.68 17.37
CA VAL A 64 -1.15 -6.88 17.34
C VAL A 64 -1.53 -8.05 18.26
N ALA A 65 -0.80 -9.17 18.18
CA ALA A 65 -1.00 -10.32 19.07
C ALA A 65 -0.83 -9.95 20.56
N ASP A 66 0.14 -9.08 20.87
CA ASP A 66 0.39 -8.59 22.23
C ASP A 66 -0.77 -7.72 22.74
N SER A 67 -1.35 -6.86 21.89
CA SER A 67 -2.48 -5.98 22.28
C SER A 67 -3.80 -6.72 22.54
N GLU A 68 -3.99 -7.90 21.94
CA GLU A 68 -5.13 -8.77 22.22
C GLU A 68 -4.96 -9.55 23.53
N ALA A 69 -3.71 -9.83 23.93
CA ALA A 69 -3.41 -10.47 25.22
C ALA A 69 -3.79 -9.58 26.42
N TRP A 70 -3.69 -8.25 26.30
CA TRP A 70 -4.09 -7.29 27.34
C TRP A 70 -5.59 -7.00 27.39
N ARG A 71 -6.40 -7.51 26.45
CA ARG A 71 -7.87 -7.32 26.44
C ARG A 71 -8.63 -8.39 27.23
N VAL A 72 -7.93 -9.39 27.75
CA VAL A 72 -8.53 -10.55 28.46
C VAL A 72 -8.24 -10.49 29.98
N TYR A 73 -7.71 -9.38 30.48
CA TYR A 73 -7.58 -9.09 31.92
C TYR A 73 -8.41 -7.87 32.32
#